data_AF-A0A665WLL3-F1
#
_entry.id   AF-A0A665WLL3-F1
#
_cell.length_a   1.000
_cell.length_b   1.000
_cell.length_c   1.000
_cell.angle_alpha   90.00
_cell.angle_beta   90.00
_cell.angle_gamma   90.00
#
_symmetry.space_group_name_H-M   'P 1'
#
loop_
_entity.id
_entity.type
_entity.pdbx_description
1 polymer ?
#
loop_
_entity_poly.entity_id
_entity_poly.type
_entity_poly.pdbx_seq_one_letter_code
_entity_poly.pdbx_strand_id
1 'polypeptide(L)'
;MDEKSLENKQLLLRFALTNSHLHTIHPEAFRVAPQLRSIMLSSNDLTSLPARVFSSLADLEQLFLDGNLLETLAPDMFDGLVSLQYLDLSRNKLSSPTLPSTIFHSLTKLVNLVIYNNELEELDPGLFQDLVNLRELRLNHNQIASLPPQVFKALGNLEILTLSSNELQTIPEKSFYYMPKMTHLTLYNNPLISLPYELMGHMPDVEEFYLFFLCLISYGFVLRLQTRRILQFVNKILNIFPICISVFALLTAKLVTSDGRQILCPSLKW
;
A
#
# COMPACT_ATOMS: atom_id res chain seq x y z
N MET A 1 -7.19 28.49 8.96
CA MET A 1 -8.02 28.09 10.12
C MET A 1 -7.33 28.55 11.39
N ASP A 2 -8.03 29.25 12.29
CA ASP A 2 -7.44 29.81 13.53
C ASP A 2 -7.75 28.94 14.76
N GLU A 3 -7.19 29.31 15.93
CA GLU A 3 -7.36 28.61 17.20
C GLU A 3 -8.80 28.61 17.76
N LYS A 4 -9.64 29.57 17.34
CA LYS A 4 -11.02 29.74 17.85
C LYS A 4 -12.05 29.14 16.92
N SER A 5 -11.64 28.66 15.74
CA SER A 5 -12.51 28.10 14.71
C SER A 5 -13.40 26.96 15.23
N LEU A 6 -12.94 26.22 16.24
CA LEU A 6 -13.67 25.10 16.86
C LEU A 6 -14.13 25.39 18.30
N GLU A 7 -14.00 26.63 18.76
CA GLU A 7 -14.39 27.01 20.12
C GLU A 7 -15.90 26.82 20.33
N ASN A 8 -16.28 26.34 21.52
CA ASN A 8 -17.68 26.04 21.90
C ASN A 8 -18.38 24.96 21.06
N LYS A 9 -17.63 24.12 20.31
CA LYS A 9 -18.16 22.99 19.53
C LYS A 9 -17.98 21.64 20.23
N GLN A 10 -18.35 21.55 21.51
CA GLN A 10 -18.07 20.40 22.39
C GLN A 10 -18.73 19.08 21.98
N LEU A 11 -19.76 19.12 21.13
CA LEU A 11 -20.43 17.91 20.60
C LEU A 11 -19.97 17.55 19.17
N LEU A 12 -19.06 18.34 18.59
CA LEU A 12 -18.59 18.11 17.23
C LEU A 12 -17.65 16.90 17.22
N LEU A 13 -18.11 15.81 16.61
CA LEU A 13 -17.33 14.58 16.42
C LEU A 13 -16.69 14.50 15.04
N ARG A 14 -17.19 15.25 14.07
CA ARG A 14 -16.69 15.23 12.68
C ARG A 14 -16.50 16.65 12.20
N PHE A 15 -15.30 16.97 11.74
CA PHE A 15 -14.97 18.25 11.15
C PHE A 15 -14.53 18.05 9.71
N ALA A 16 -15.10 18.84 8.80
CA ALA A 16 -14.75 18.78 7.39
C ALA A 16 -14.58 20.19 6.84
N LEU A 17 -13.47 20.41 6.16
CA LEU A 17 -13.21 21.60 5.35
C LEU A 17 -12.50 21.13 4.09
N THR A 18 -13.27 20.82 3.06
CA THR A 18 -12.78 20.26 1.79
C THR A 18 -12.98 21.25 0.66
N ASN A 19 -12.11 21.21 -0.36
CA ASN A 19 -12.27 22.05 -1.57
C ASN A 19 -12.39 23.55 -1.24
N SER A 20 -11.63 24.01 -0.24
CA SER A 20 -11.81 25.34 0.36
C SER A 20 -10.55 26.22 0.27
N HIS A 21 -9.58 25.84 -0.56
CA HIS A 21 -8.32 26.58 -0.74
C HIS A 21 -7.62 26.91 0.59
N LEU A 22 -7.68 25.99 1.55
CA LEU A 22 -7.01 26.18 2.84
C LEU A 22 -5.50 26.04 2.65
N HIS A 23 -4.76 27.11 2.94
CA HIS A 23 -3.30 27.12 2.81
C HIS A 23 -2.57 26.79 4.12
N THR A 24 -3.16 27.17 5.26
CA THR A 24 -2.52 27.03 6.57
C THR A 24 -3.52 26.67 7.68
N ILE A 25 -3.01 25.95 8.68
CA ILE A 25 -3.72 25.60 9.91
C ILE A 25 -2.94 26.19 11.08
N HIS A 26 -3.64 26.84 12.01
CA HIS A 26 -3.01 27.31 13.24
C HIS A 26 -2.59 26.11 14.11
N PRO A 27 -1.41 26.12 14.77
CA PRO A 27 -0.90 24.98 15.54
C PRO A 27 -1.87 24.46 16.62
N GLU A 28 -2.65 25.38 17.21
CA GLU A 28 -3.59 25.07 18.28
C GLU A 28 -5.04 24.83 17.80
N ALA A 29 -5.29 24.82 16.48
CA ALA A 29 -6.64 24.80 15.91
C ALA A 29 -7.53 23.65 16.41
N PHE A 30 -6.94 22.49 16.73
CA PHE A 30 -7.68 21.31 17.18
C PHE A 30 -7.63 21.08 18.70
N ARG A 31 -6.82 21.84 19.44
CA ARG A 31 -6.65 21.63 20.89
C ARG A 31 -7.95 21.84 21.69
N VAL A 32 -8.84 22.69 21.18
CA VAL A 32 -10.14 22.99 21.79
C VAL A 32 -11.23 21.97 21.46
N ALA A 33 -10.94 20.96 20.64
CA ALA A 33 -11.90 19.95 20.20
C ALA A 33 -11.36 18.50 20.32
N PRO A 34 -10.90 18.07 21.51
CA PRO A 34 -10.30 16.75 21.71
C PRO A 34 -11.25 15.58 21.44
N GLN A 35 -12.56 15.82 21.43
CA GLN A 35 -13.60 14.81 21.18
C GLN A 35 -13.76 14.42 19.70
N LEU A 36 -13.03 15.07 18.77
CA LEU A 36 -13.15 14.78 17.34
C LEU A 36 -12.76 13.34 17.03
N ARG A 37 -13.61 12.68 16.24
CA ARG A 37 -13.43 11.32 15.73
C ARG A 37 -13.05 11.27 14.26
N SER A 38 -13.38 12.30 13.49
CA SER A 38 -13.07 12.37 12.06
C SER A 38 -12.71 13.79 11.64
N ILE A 39 -11.60 13.94 10.95
CA ILE A 39 -11.15 15.20 10.35
C ILE A 39 -10.96 14.99 8.85
N MET A 40 -11.66 15.78 8.04
CA MET A 40 -11.53 15.82 6.59
C MET A 40 -10.99 17.18 6.14
N LEU A 41 -9.74 17.20 5.68
CA LEU A 41 -9.06 18.37 5.12
C LEU A 41 -8.67 18.14 3.65
N SER A 42 -9.37 17.23 2.99
CA SER A 42 -9.11 16.79 1.63
C SER A 42 -9.27 17.90 0.60
N SER A 43 -8.49 17.85 -0.48
CA SER A 43 -8.60 18.77 -1.62
C SER A 43 -8.48 20.25 -1.21
N ASN A 44 -7.45 20.60 -0.44
CA ASN A 44 -7.08 21.99 -0.16
C ASN A 44 -5.67 22.29 -0.72
N ASP A 45 -5.11 23.43 -0.35
CA ASP A 45 -3.82 23.92 -0.83
C ASP A 45 -2.75 23.87 0.29
N LEU A 46 -2.86 22.91 1.22
CA LEU A 46 -1.93 22.78 2.34
C LEU A 46 -0.56 22.33 1.83
N THR A 47 0.45 23.19 2.00
CA THR A 47 1.85 22.86 1.66
C THR A 47 2.62 22.27 2.84
N SER A 48 2.15 22.53 4.06
CA SER A 48 2.74 22.04 5.31
C SER A 48 1.68 21.98 6.41
N LEU A 49 1.99 21.22 7.46
CA LEU A 49 1.20 21.15 8.67
C LEU A 49 2.09 21.53 9.87
N PRO A 50 1.58 22.28 10.86
CA PRO A 50 2.30 22.49 12.09
C PRO A 50 2.60 21.16 12.79
N ALA A 51 3.79 21.02 13.37
CA ALA A 51 4.13 19.85 14.15
C ALA A 51 3.12 19.66 15.31
N ARG A 52 2.76 18.41 15.59
CA ARG A 52 1.83 18.03 16.68
C ARG A 52 0.43 18.66 16.62
N VAL A 53 0.01 19.22 15.48
CA VAL A 53 -1.31 19.88 15.33
C VAL A 53 -2.49 18.97 15.68
N PHE A 54 -2.31 17.65 15.58
CA PHE A 54 -3.34 16.65 15.94
C PHE A 54 -3.11 15.96 17.29
N SER A 55 -2.04 16.31 18.02
CA SER A 55 -1.56 15.51 19.18
C SER A 55 -2.52 15.40 20.37
N SER A 56 -3.49 16.30 20.46
CA SER A 56 -4.53 16.29 21.49
C SER A 56 -5.71 15.36 21.19
N LEU A 57 -5.75 14.76 19.99
CA LEU A 57 -6.92 14.04 19.47
C LEU A 57 -6.80 12.52 19.67
N ALA A 58 -6.71 12.09 20.93
CA ALA A 58 -6.54 10.67 21.28
C ALA A 58 -7.71 9.76 20.82
N ASP A 59 -8.90 10.34 20.61
CA ASP A 59 -10.11 9.66 20.15
C ASP A 59 -10.32 9.75 18.63
N LEU A 60 -9.39 10.37 17.88
CA LEU A 60 -9.50 10.49 16.43
C LEU A 60 -9.41 9.12 15.76
N GLU A 61 -10.38 8.78 14.94
CA GLU A 61 -10.48 7.50 14.24
C GLU A 61 -10.14 7.63 12.75
N GLN A 62 -10.39 8.78 12.15
CA GLN A 62 -10.18 9.01 10.72
C GLN A 62 -9.56 10.38 10.44
N LEU A 63 -8.50 10.39 9.64
CA LEU A 63 -7.83 11.61 9.20
C LEU A 63 -7.62 11.57 7.68
N PHE A 64 -8.22 12.52 6.98
CA PHE A 64 -8.10 12.68 5.53
C PHE A 64 -7.35 13.97 5.21
N LEU A 65 -6.15 13.82 4.63
CA LEU A 65 -5.26 14.89 4.19
C LEU A 65 -4.99 14.80 2.67
N ASP A 66 -5.77 14.00 1.96
CA ASP A 66 -5.57 13.72 0.54
C ASP A 66 -5.82 14.93 -0.36
N GLY A 67 -5.16 14.96 -1.52
CA GLY A 67 -5.37 16.04 -2.50
C GLY A 67 -4.88 17.40 -2.01
N ASN A 68 -3.81 17.44 -1.22
CA ASN A 68 -3.13 18.66 -0.80
C ASN A 68 -1.77 18.78 -1.51
N LEU A 69 -0.92 19.69 -1.05
CA LEU A 69 0.41 19.98 -1.61
C LEU A 69 1.51 19.67 -0.59
N LEU A 70 1.28 18.73 0.33
CA LEU A 70 2.22 18.41 1.40
C LEU A 70 3.50 17.80 0.84
N GLU A 71 4.64 18.42 1.12
CA GLU A 71 5.96 17.96 0.66
C GLU A 71 6.69 17.16 1.74
N THR A 72 6.53 17.56 3.01
CA THR A 72 7.18 16.92 4.16
C THR A 72 6.21 16.81 5.33
N LEU A 73 6.49 15.87 6.23
CA LEU A 73 5.78 15.70 7.50
C LEU A 73 6.81 15.71 8.64
N ALA A 74 6.48 16.41 9.72
CA ALA A 74 7.30 16.36 10.93
C ALA A 74 7.29 14.93 11.52
N PRO A 75 8.40 14.43 12.10
CA PRO A 75 8.49 13.05 12.62
C PRO A 75 7.44 12.70 13.68
N ASP A 76 6.89 13.70 14.37
CA ASP A 76 5.90 13.59 15.44
C ASP A 76 4.50 14.09 15.01
N MET A 77 4.24 14.18 13.70
CA MET A 77 2.97 14.70 13.15
C MET A 77 1.74 13.94 13.67
N PHE A 78 1.87 12.63 13.86
CA PHE A 78 0.77 11.73 14.25
C PHE A 78 0.90 11.21 15.68
N ASP A 79 1.80 11.80 16.48
CA ASP A 79 1.94 11.45 17.89
C ASP A 79 0.64 11.71 18.64
N GLY A 80 0.26 10.78 19.52
CA GLY A 80 -0.97 10.87 20.32
C GLY A 80 -2.23 10.34 19.64
N LEU A 81 -2.20 10.04 18.33
CA LEU A 81 -3.35 9.50 17.57
C LEU A 81 -3.56 7.98 17.79
N VAL A 82 -3.64 7.57 19.05
CA VAL A 82 -3.68 6.16 19.48
C VAL A 82 -4.95 5.40 19.09
N SER A 83 -5.99 6.11 18.66
CA SER A 83 -7.26 5.52 18.18
C SER A 83 -7.44 5.56 16.67
N LEU A 84 -6.46 6.07 15.93
CA LEU A 84 -6.58 6.26 14.49
C LEU A 84 -6.66 4.92 13.76
N GLN A 85 -7.66 4.79 12.91
CA GLN A 85 -7.95 3.58 12.12
C GLN A 85 -7.76 3.83 10.62
N TYR A 86 -7.98 5.05 10.15
CA TYR A 86 -7.87 5.41 8.74
C TYR A 86 -7.04 6.68 8.57
N LEU A 87 -5.99 6.60 7.75
CA LEU A 87 -5.15 7.73 7.38
C LEU A 87 -5.00 7.83 5.86
N ASP A 88 -5.47 8.94 5.30
CA ASP A 88 -5.26 9.29 3.88
C ASP A 88 -4.27 10.42 3.72
N LEU A 89 -3.16 10.12 3.05
CA LEU A 89 -2.12 11.04 2.62
C LEU A 89 -1.96 11.04 1.09
N SER A 90 -2.88 10.41 0.36
CA SER A 90 -2.75 10.27 -1.09
C SER A 90 -2.82 11.59 -1.83
N ARG A 91 -2.32 11.63 -3.07
CA ARG A 91 -2.40 12.83 -3.92
C ARG A 91 -1.81 14.07 -3.25
N ASN A 92 -0.65 13.90 -2.63
CA ASN A 92 0.20 14.98 -2.11
C ASN A 92 1.52 15.00 -2.92
N LYS A 93 2.53 15.70 -2.42
CA LYS A 93 3.87 15.80 -3.02
C LYS A 93 4.95 15.29 -2.08
N LEU A 94 4.64 14.26 -1.29
CA LEU A 94 5.57 13.74 -0.30
C LEU A 94 6.80 13.17 -1.04
N SER A 95 7.91 13.92 -1.02
CA SER A 95 9.08 13.74 -1.91
C SER A 95 10.43 13.75 -1.18
N SER A 96 10.46 13.86 0.15
CA SER A 96 11.68 13.59 0.90
C SER A 96 12.13 12.15 0.60
N PRO A 97 13.43 11.87 0.34
CA PRO A 97 13.87 10.55 -0.15
C PRO A 97 13.32 9.41 0.72
N THR A 98 13.05 9.68 2.00
CA THR A 98 12.24 8.82 2.87
C THR A 98 11.33 9.66 3.77
N LEU A 99 10.11 9.17 4.04
CA LEU A 99 9.34 9.64 5.20
C LEU A 99 10.13 9.38 6.50
N PRO A 100 9.95 10.20 7.56
CA PRO A 100 10.59 9.90 8.85
C PRO A 100 10.24 8.49 9.32
N SER A 101 11.23 7.69 9.71
CA SER A 101 11.03 6.28 10.08
C SER A 101 10.06 6.08 11.25
N THR A 102 9.94 7.09 12.12
CA THR A 102 9.04 7.06 13.28
C THR A 102 7.64 7.60 12.99
N ILE A 103 7.35 8.12 11.79
CA ILE A 103 6.13 8.90 11.53
C ILE A 103 4.83 8.17 11.91
N PHE A 104 4.81 6.83 11.83
CA PHE A 104 3.64 6.01 12.12
C PHE A 104 3.71 5.25 13.46
N HIS A 105 4.73 5.48 14.29
CA HIS A 105 5.00 4.66 15.48
C HIS A 105 3.85 4.64 16.51
N SER A 106 3.07 5.73 16.59
CA SER A 106 1.94 5.87 17.51
C SER A 106 0.65 5.20 17.00
N LEU A 107 0.59 4.83 15.72
CA LEU A 107 -0.63 4.43 15.02
C LEU A 107 -0.94 2.92 15.16
N THR A 108 -0.85 2.40 16.38
CA THR A 108 -0.96 0.96 16.65
C THR A 108 -2.32 0.34 16.32
N LYS A 109 -3.38 1.15 16.18
CA LYS A 109 -4.74 0.72 15.77
C LYS A 109 -5.06 0.96 14.29
N LEU A 110 -4.10 1.43 13.50
CA LEU A 110 -4.33 1.77 12.10
C LEU A 110 -4.72 0.52 11.30
N VAL A 111 -5.77 0.66 10.50
CA VAL A 111 -6.33 -0.41 9.65
C VAL A 111 -6.06 -0.11 8.18
N ASN A 112 -6.19 1.16 7.78
CA ASN A 112 -5.99 1.60 6.40
C ASN A 112 -4.98 2.75 6.37
N LEU A 113 -3.94 2.57 5.56
CA LEU A 113 -2.93 3.58 5.28
C LEU A 113 -2.85 3.80 3.77
N VAL A 114 -3.21 5.01 3.34
CA VAL A 114 -3.35 5.36 1.93
C VAL A 114 -2.37 6.47 1.60
N ILE A 115 -1.32 6.16 0.82
CA ILE A 115 -0.22 7.10 0.48
C ILE A 115 0.04 7.08 -1.04
N TYR A 116 -0.90 6.59 -1.84
CA TYR A 116 -0.74 6.51 -3.30
C TYR A 116 -0.69 7.89 -3.96
N ASN A 117 -0.09 7.98 -5.15
CA ASN A 117 0.03 9.24 -5.90
C ASN A 117 0.78 10.34 -5.11
N ASN A 118 1.97 9.98 -4.63
CA ASN A 118 2.97 10.86 -4.04
C ASN A 118 4.29 10.71 -4.82
N GLU A 119 5.39 11.21 -4.27
CA GLU A 119 6.71 11.25 -4.91
C GLU A 119 7.74 10.48 -4.07
N LEU A 120 7.31 9.40 -3.37
CA LEU A 120 8.20 8.62 -2.52
C LEU A 120 9.21 7.81 -3.35
N GLU A 121 10.50 7.99 -3.09
CA GLU A 121 11.60 7.30 -3.78
C GLU A 121 12.11 6.07 -3.00
N GLU A 122 12.21 6.18 -1.67
CA GLU A 122 12.67 5.11 -0.79
C GLU A 122 11.72 4.89 0.40
N LEU A 123 11.83 3.72 1.02
CA LEU A 123 11.13 3.36 2.24
C LEU A 123 12.15 3.04 3.33
N ASP A 124 11.91 3.50 4.55
CA ASP A 124 12.71 3.08 5.70
C ASP A 124 12.33 1.62 6.07
N PRO A 125 13.30 0.75 6.44
CA PRO A 125 13.00 -0.64 6.83
C PRO A 125 12.02 -0.76 8.01
N GLY A 126 12.00 0.22 8.91
CA GLY A 126 11.14 0.26 10.10
C GLY A 126 9.84 1.04 9.92
N LEU A 127 9.59 1.63 8.75
CA LEU A 127 8.48 2.57 8.53
C LEU A 127 7.11 2.02 8.94
N PHE A 128 6.89 0.71 8.76
CA PHE A 128 5.62 0.05 9.05
C PHE A 128 5.68 -0.93 10.23
N GLN A 129 6.77 -0.93 11.01
CA GLN A 129 7.03 -1.96 12.02
C GLN A 129 5.96 -2.05 13.12
N ASP A 130 5.34 -0.91 13.46
CA ASP A 130 4.37 -0.79 14.56
C ASP A 130 2.90 -0.96 14.09
N LEU A 131 2.68 -1.08 12.77
CA LEU A 131 1.35 -1.14 12.15
C LEU A 131 0.77 -2.56 12.13
N VAL A 132 0.80 -3.24 13.27
CA VAL A 132 0.44 -4.67 13.41
C VAL A 132 -1.03 -5.00 13.07
N ASN A 133 -1.91 -4.00 13.11
CA ASN A 133 -3.34 -4.13 12.79
C ASN A 133 -3.69 -3.73 11.35
N LEU A 134 -2.70 -3.31 10.55
CA LEU A 134 -2.94 -2.82 9.20
C LEU A 134 -3.49 -3.93 8.30
N ARG A 135 -4.54 -3.60 7.56
CA ARG A 135 -5.19 -4.48 6.58
C ARG A 135 -5.01 -3.99 5.17
N GLU A 136 -4.88 -2.68 4.98
CA GLU A 136 -4.72 -2.08 3.67
C GLU A 136 -3.58 -1.07 3.67
N LEU A 137 -2.64 -1.28 2.73
CA LEU A 137 -1.53 -0.38 2.46
C LEU A 137 -1.50 -0.05 0.98
N ARG A 138 -1.71 1.24 0.65
CA ARG A 138 -1.65 1.71 -0.74
C ARG A 138 -0.44 2.59 -0.99
N LEU A 139 0.49 2.10 -1.82
CA LEU A 139 1.75 2.77 -2.20
C LEU A 139 1.89 2.92 -3.72
N ASN A 140 0.86 2.60 -4.51
CA ASN A 140 0.90 2.72 -5.96
C ASN A 140 1.07 4.17 -6.43
N HIS A 141 1.57 4.39 -7.65
CA HIS A 141 1.86 5.73 -8.19
C HIS A 141 2.79 6.52 -7.26
N ASN A 142 3.93 5.94 -6.93
CA ASN A 142 5.06 6.62 -6.31
C ASN A 142 6.30 6.40 -7.21
N GLN A 143 7.48 6.74 -6.72
CA GLN A 143 8.75 6.61 -7.45
C GLN A 143 9.66 5.58 -6.76
N ILE A 144 9.06 4.57 -6.09
CA ILE A 144 9.81 3.65 -5.23
C ILE A 144 10.69 2.75 -6.11
N ALA A 145 11.99 2.92 -6.03
CA ALA A 145 12.96 2.19 -6.87
C ALA A 145 13.36 0.83 -6.30
N SER A 146 13.30 0.68 -4.97
CA SER A 146 13.61 -0.58 -4.29
C SER A 146 12.84 -0.73 -2.98
N LEU A 147 12.62 -1.98 -2.56
CA LEU A 147 12.03 -2.30 -1.27
C LEU A 147 13.15 -2.72 -0.31
N PRO A 148 13.22 -2.19 0.91
CA PRO A 148 14.10 -2.75 1.93
C PRO A 148 13.70 -4.20 2.26
N PRO A 149 14.68 -5.08 2.56
CA PRO A 149 14.37 -6.41 3.05
C PRO A 149 13.48 -6.35 4.28
N GLN A 150 12.43 -7.18 4.31
CA GLN A 150 11.54 -7.33 5.46
C GLN A 150 10.72 -6.08 5.85
N VAL A 151 10.61 -5.06 4.98
CA VAL A 151 9.83 -3.83 5.25
C VAL A 151 8.36 -4.09 5.60
N PHE A 152 7.78 -5.20 5.12
CA PHE A 152 6.39 -5.61 5.40
C PHE A 152 6.28 -6.71 6.46
N LYS A 153 7.37 -7.10 7.13
CA LYS A 153 7.39 -8.29 8.02
C LYS A 153 6.40 -8.21 9.18
N ALA A 154 6.15 -7.02 9.71
CA ALA A 154 5.22 -6.81 10.81
C ALA A 154 3.74 -6.88 10.38
N LEU A 155 3.45 -6.81 9.08
CA LEU A 155 2.09 -6.64 8.53
C LEU A 155 1.37 -7.98 8.35
N GLY A 156 1.35 -8.81 9.40
CA GLY A 156 0.74 -10.16 9.34
C GLY A 156 -0.77 -10.17 9.10
N ASN A 157 -1.45 -9.03 9.29
CA ASN A 157 -2.87 -8.85 9.03
C ASN A 157 -3.19 -8.22 7.67
N LEU A 158 -2.19 -7.94 6.83
CA LEU A 158 -2.39 -7.23 5.58
C LEU A 158 -3.17 -8.07 4.58
N GLU A 159 -4.24 -7.47 4.05
CA GLU A 159 -5.14 -8.06 3.06
C GLU A 159 -4.89 -7.44 1.68
N ILE A 160 -4.60 -6.13 1.62
CA ILE A 160 -4.43 -5.38 0.37
C ILE A 160 -3.09 -4.64 0.40
N LEU A 161 -2.25 -4.90 -0.61
CA LEU A 161 -1.01 -4.19 -0.85
C LEU A 161 -0.92 -3.74 -2.32
N THR A 162 -0.86 -2.42 -2.54
CA THR A 162 -0.66 -1.88 -3.90
C THR A 162 0.73 -1.27 -4.05
N LEU A 163 1.49 -1.80 -5.01
CA LEU A 163 2.84 -1.34 -5.36
C LEU A 163 2.98 -1.05 -6.86
N SER A 164 1.89 -1.17 -7.62
CA SER A 164 1.87 -0.87 -9.06
C SER A 164 2.22 0.58 -9.38
N SER A 165 2.73 0.86 -10.58
CA SER A 165 3.16 2.21 -10.99
C SER A 165 4.19 2.78 -10.01
N ASN A 166 5.29 2.05 -9.84
CA ASN A 166 6.50 2.47 -9.12
C ASN A 166 7.72 2.18 -10.02
N GLU A 167 8.93 2.34 -9.49
CA GLU A 167 10.18 2.14 -10.23
C GLU A 167 10.92 0.86 -9.83
N LEU A 168 10.19 -0.12 -9.26
CA LEU A 168 10.78 -1.36 -8.75
C LEU A 168 11.44 -2.17 -9.88
N GLN A 169 12.75 -2.33 -9.81
CA GLN A 169 13.51 -3.17 -10.74
C GLN A 169 13.64 -4.62 -10.25
N THR A 170 13.72 -4.79 -8.92
CA THR A 170 13.80 -6.09 -8.25
C THR A 170 12.93 -6.10 -7.00
N ILE A 171 12.62 -7.29 -6.50
CA ILE A 171 11.96 -7.47 -5.20
C ILE A 171 12.86 -8.36 -4.34
N PRO A 172 13.16 -7.98 -3.08
CA PRO A 172 13.91 -8.84 -2.18
C PRO A 172 13.24 -10.19 -1.95
N GLU A 173 14.06 -11.19 -1.64
CA GLU A 173 13.54 -12.47 -1.16
C GLU A 173 12.71 -12.28 0.11
N LYS A 174 11.64 -13.05 0.21
CA LYS A 174 10.72 -13.09 1.35
C LYS A 174 9.99 -11.78 1.63
N SER A 175 9.98 -10.83 0.70
CA SER A 175 9.25 -9.56 0.86
C SER A 175 7.78 -9.76 1.21
N PHE A 176 7.15 -10.83 0.72
CA PHE A 176 5.75 -11.12 1.01
C PHE A 176 5.53 -12.40 1.85
N TYR A 177 6.58 -12.92 2.49
CA TYR A 177 6.54 -14.25 3.11
C TYR A 177 5.60 -14.35 4.32
N TYR A 178 5.49 -13.29 5.11
CA TYR A 178 4.77 -13.27 6.39
C TYR A 178 3.38 -12.63 6.31
N MET A 179 2.72 -12.69 5.15
CA MET A 179 1.41 -12.08 4.91
C MET A 179 0.35 -13.11 4.49
N PRO A 180 -0.12 -13.97 5.42
CA PRO A 180 -1.02 -15.07 5.10
C PRO A 180 -2.44 -14.62 4.75
N LYS A 181 -2.85 -13.41 5.15
CA LYS A 181 -4.19 -12.86 4.88
C LYS A 181 -4.28 -12.07 3.57
N MET A 182 -3.21 -12.03 2.80
CA MET A 182 -3.16 -11.26 1.55
C MET A 182 -4.24 -11.78 0.59
N THR A 183 -5.09 -10.87 0.12
CA THR A 183 -6.14 -11.13 -0.87
C THR A 183 -5.83 -10.41 -2.18
N HIS A 184 -5.23 -9.22 -2.12
CA HIS A 184 -4.98 -8.36 -3.28
C HIS A 184 -3.54 -7.81 -3.28
N LEU A 185 -2.78 -8.10 -4.33
CA LEU A 185 -1.42 -7.58 -4.53
C LEU A 185 -1.23 -7.06 -5.96
N THR A 186 -0.78 -5.80 -6.10
CA THR A 186 -0.47 -5.19 -7.39
C THR A 186 1.02 -4.85 -7.53
N LEU A 187 1.62 -5.25 -8.65
CA LEU A 187 3.01 -4.98 -9.01
C LEU A 187 3.19 -4.53 -10.47
N TYR A 188 2.11 -4.49 -11.25
CA TYR A 188 2.13 -4.06 -12.64
C TYR A 188 2.65 -2.62 -12.81
N ASN A 189 3.13 -2.27 -14.01
CA ASN A 189 3.72 -0.96 -14.28
C ASN A 189 4.91 -0.64 -13.36
N ASN A 190 5.77 -1.64 -13.16
CA ASN A 190 7.11 -1.49 -12.59
C ASN A 190 8.12 -2.07 -13.59
N PRO A 191 9.35 -1.54 -13.68
CA PRO A 191 10.42 -2.05 -14.55
C PRO A 191 11.08 -3.34 -14.01
N LEU A 192 10.27 -4.29 -13.50
CA LEU A 192 10.76 -5.52 -12.87
C LEU A 192 11.51 -6.42 -13.87
N ILE A 193 12.77 -6.74 -13.54
CA ILE A 193 13.64 -7.61 -14.36
C ILE A 193 13.28 -9.08 -14.13
N SER A 194 13.08 -9.45 -12.87
CA SER A 194 12.72 -10.80 -12.44
C SER A 194 12.08 -10.78 -11.06
N LEU A 195 11.48 -11.89 -10.66
CA LEU A 195 11.00 -12.13 -9.31
C LEU A 195 11.88 -13.17 -8.61
N PRO A 196 12.17 -13.02 -7.31
CA PRO A 196 12.95 -13.98 -6.54
C PRO A 196 12.25 -15.33 -6.38
N TYR A 197 13.02 -16.40 -6.18
CA TYR A 197 12.48 -17.76 -5.99
C TYR A 197 11.63 -17.87 -4.71
N GLU A 198 12.06 -17.25 -3.61
CA GLU A 198 11.33 -17.22 -2.34
C GLU A 198 10.55 -15.90 -2.16
N LEU A 199 9.74 -15.51 -3.14
CA LEU A 199 8.97 -14.25 -3.08
C LEU A 199 7.86 -14.28 -2.00
N MET A 200 7.08 -15.36 -2.00
CA MET A 200 5.85 -15.51 -1.23
C MET A 200 5.92 -16.73 -0.30
N GLY A 201 5.23 -16.62 0.83
CA GLY A 201 5.00 -17.73 1.76
C GLY A 201 3.66 -18.43 1.48
N HIS A 202 3.12 -19.09 2.49
CA HIS A 202 1.78 -19.69 2.41
C HIS A 202 0.70 -18.58 2.39
N MET A 203 -0.02 -18.47 1.28
CA MET A 203 -1.06 -17.45 1.04
C MET A 203 -2.37 -18.11 0.55
N PRO A 204 -3.21 -18.64 1.45
CA PRO A 204 -4.39 -19.43 1.09
C PRO A 204 -5.54 -18.59 0.51
N ASP A 205 -5.58 -17.30 0.84
CA ASP A 205 -6.71 -16.40 0.58
C ASP A 205 -6.47 -15.42 -0.58
N VAL A 206 -5.36 -15.55 -1.34
CA VAL A 206 -5.08 -14.65 -2.47
C VAL A 206 -6.14 -14.82 -3.55
N GLU A 207 -6.86 -13.74 -3.83
CA GLU A 207 -7.88 -13.66 -4.87
C GLU A 207 -7.33 -12.97 -6.12
N GLU A 208 -6.54 -11.92 -5.94
CA GLU A 208 -6.04 -11.05 -7.01
C GLU A 208 -4.53 -10.79 -6.90
N PHE A 209 -3.80 -11.13 -7.95
CA PHE A 209 -2.35 -10.89 -8.06
C PHE A 209 -1.95 -10.38 -9.45
N TYR A 210 -1.81 -9.06 -9.58
CA TYR A 210 -1.55 -8.42 -10.88
C TYR A 210 -0.07 -8.12 -11.10
N LEU A 211 0.54 -8.86 -12.04
CA LEU A 211 1.90 -8.67 -12.55
C LEU A 211 1.87 -8.29 -14.05
N PHE A 212 2.92 -7.62 -14.54
CA PHE A 212 3.08 -7.33 -15.97
C PHE A 212 3.73 -8.49 -16.74
N PHE A 213 3.40 -8.62 -18.03
CA PHE A 213 3.77 -9.75 -18.89
C PHE A 213 5.29 -9.91 -19.15
N LEU A 214 6.06 -8.81 -19.18
CA LEU A 214 7.48 -8.84 -19.55
C LEU A 214 8.38 -9.59 -18.54
N CYS A 215 7.95 -9.70 -17.28
CA CYS A 215 8.72 -10.39 -16.23
C CYS A 215 8.67 -11.93 -16.36
N LEU A 216 7.71 -12.48 -17.12
CA LEU A 216 7.53 -13.92 -17.31
C LEU A 216 8.41 -14.50 -18.43
N ILE A 217 9.07 -13.65 -19.23
CA ILE A 217 9.84 -14.08 -20.40
C ILE A 217 11.23 -14.59 -20.01
N SER A 218 11.79 -14.15 -18.87
CA SER A 218 13.21 -14.38 -18.55
C SER A 218 13.51 -15.72 -17.90
N TYR A 219 12.64 -16.31 -17.08
CA TYR A 219 12.89 -17.64 -16.50
C TYR A 219 11.59 -18.40 -16.25
N GLY A 220 11.61 -19.71 -16.54
CA GLY A 220 10.52 -20.63 -16.27
C GLY A 220 10.08 -20.55 -14.80
N PHE A 221 9.05 -19.76 -14.56
CA PHE A 221 8.48 -19.53 -13.24
C PHE A 221 7.75 -20.81 -12.84
N VAL A 222 8.39 -21.67 -12.06
CA VAL A 222 7.74 -22.83 -11.44
C VAL A 222 6.95 -22.30 -10.24
N LEU A 223 5.75 -21.84 -10.54
CA LEU A 223 4.74 -21.51 -9.54
C LEU A 223 4.39 -22.81 -8.80
N ARG A 224 4.93 -23.00 -7.59
CA ARG A 224 4.60 -24.13 -6.72
C ARG A 224 3.22 -23.88 -6.12
N LEU A 225 2.20 -24.11 -6.95
CA LEU A 225 0.80 -23.82 -6.70
C LEU A 225 0.20 -24.84 -5.74
N GLN A 226 0.14 -24.52 -4.46
CA GLN A 226 -0.75 -25.19 -3.53
C GLN A 226 -2.07 -24.43 -3.44
N THR A 227 -2.98 -24.69 -4.39
CA THR A 227 -4.45 -24.75 -4.21
C THR A 227 -5.17 -24.76 -5.57
N ARG A 228 -6.29 -25.48 -5.65
CA ARG A 228 -7.12 -25.68 -6.86
C ARG A 228 -7.75 -24.39 -7.42
N ARG A 229 -7.72 -23.26 -6.71
CA ARG A 229 -8.31 -21.99 -7.16
C ARG A 229 -7.42 -21.19 -8.11
N ILE A 230 -6.10 -21.40 -8.09
CA ILE A 230 -5.16 -20.64 -8.94
C ILE A 230 -5.12 -21.16 -10.39
N LEU A 231 -5.62 -22.37 -10.67
CA LEU A 231 -5.82 -22.82 -12.06
C LEU A 231 -6.89 -22.00 -12.80
N GLN A 232 -7.90 -21.49 -12.09
CA GLN A 232 -8.84 -20.53 -12.66
C GLN A 232 -8.19 -19.16 -12.87
N PHE A 233 -7.24 -18.78 -12.00
CA PHE A 233 -6.46 -17.55 -12.10
C PHE A 233 -5.53 -17.56 -13.33
N VAL A 234 -4.79 -18.65 -13.56
CA VAL A 234 -3.98 -18.85 -14.77
C VAL A 234 -4.86 -18.87 -16.03
N ASN A 235 -6.03 -19.51 -16.00
CA ASN A 235 -6.97 -19.50 -17.13
C ASN A 235 -7.63 -18.11 -17.39
N LYS A 236 -7.86 -17.30 -16.35
CA LYS A 236 -8.35 -15.92 -16.51
C LYS A 236 -7.29 -15.02 -17.15
N ILE A 237 -6.02 -15.18 -16.74
CA ILE A 237 -4.89 -14.48 -17.36
C ILE A 237 -4.74 -14.88 -18.83
N LEU A 238 -4.88 -16.17 -19.17
CA LEU A 238 -4.80 -16.65 -20.56
C LEU A 238 -5.94 -16.15 -21.46
N ASN A 239 -7.14 -15.96 -20.92
CA ASN A 239 -8.31 -15.50 -21.70
C ASN A 239 -8.40 -13.98 -21.90
N ILE A 240 -7.60 -13.18 -21.19
CA ILE A 240 -7.60 -11.71 -21.31
C ILE A 240 -6.65 -11.21 -22.42
N PHE A 241 -5.78 -12.07 -22.98
CA PHE A 241 -4.77 -11.68 -23.97
C PHE A 241 -4.80 -12.52 -25.25
N PRO A 242 -5.60 -12.14 -26.28
CA PRO A 242 -5.63 -12.84 -27.58
C PRO A 242 -4.34 -12.71 -28.40
N ILE A 243 -3.42 -11.81 -28.00
CA ILE A 243 -2.27 -11.41 -28.83
C ILE A 243 -1.04 -12.31 -28.62
N CYS A 244 -1.03 -13.18 -27.60
CA CYS A 244 0.12 -14.04 -27.29
C CYS A 244 -0.02 -15.52 -27.70
N ILE A 245 -0.91 -15.83 -28.65
CA ILE A 245 -1.07 -17.21 -29.16
C ILE A 245 0.15 -17.65 -29.99
N SER A 246 0.90 -16.72 -30.61
CA SER A 246 2.05 -17.05 -31.45
C SER A 246 3.35 -17.33 -30.67
N VAL A 247 3.47 -16.90 -29.42
CA VAL A 247 4.69 -17.11 -28.59
C VAL A 247 4.53 -18.31 -27.64
N PHE A 248 3.28 -18.68 -27.31
CA PHE A 248 3.00 -19.88 -26.52
C PHE A 248 3.36 -21.20 -27.20
N ALA A 249 3.50 -21.21 -28.54
CA ALA A 249 3.89 -22.39 -29.31
C ALA A 249 5.33 -22.87 -29.05
N LEU A 250 6.18 -22.06 -28.39
CA LEU A 250 7.58 -22.39 -28.10
C LEU A 250 7.86 -22.76 -26.62
N LEU A 251 6.90 -22.56 -25.73
CA LEU A 251 7.06 -22.84 -24.29
C LEU A 251 6.17 -24.02 -23.88
N THR A 252 6.64 -25.23 -24.14
CA THR A 252 6.14 -26.44 -23.48
C THR A 252 6.47 -26.37 -21.98
N ALA A 253 5.65 -25.67 -21.20
CA ALA A 253 5.77 -25.67 -19.74
C ALA A 253 5.34 -27.04 -19.20
N LYS A 254 6.29 -27.82 -18.69
CA LYS A 254 6.03 -29.03 -17.92
C LYS A 254 5.40 -28.65 -16.58
N LEU A 255 4.10 -28.86 -16.44
CA LEU A 255 3.43 -28.86 -15.14
C LEU A 255 3.78 -30.18 -14.44
N VAL A 256 4.53 -30.09 -13.33
CA VAL A 256 4.87 -31.24 -12.48
C VAL A 256 4.02 -31.15 -11.22
N THR A 257 3.16 -32.15 -11.00
CA THR A 257 2.37 -32.27 -9.77
C THR A 257 3.23 -32.72 -8.60
N SER A 258 2.77 -32.51 -7.36
CA SER A 258 3.50 -32.84 -6.13
C SER A 258 3.84 -34.33 -5.95
N ASP A 259 3.28 -35.21 -6.79
CA ASP A 259 3.57 -36.65 -6.86
C ASP A 259 4.54 -37.01 -8.03
N GLY A 260 5.14 -36.02 -8.69
CA GLY A 260 6.12 -36.23 -9.76
C GLY A 260 5.54 -36.61 -11.12
N ARG A 261 4.21 -36.57 -11.29
CA ARG A 261 3.58 -36.85 -12.59
C ARG A 261 3.63 -35.62 -13.50
N GLN A 262 4.01 -35.86 -14.76
CA GLN A 262 3.99 -34.84 -15.81
C GLN A 262 2.57 -34.75 -16.37
N ILE A 263 1.96 -33.56 -16.34
CA ILE A 263 0.74 -33.28 -17.07
C ILE A 263 1.16 -32.76 -18.45
N LEU A 264 1.02 -33.61 -19.47
CA LEU A 264 1.07 -33.18 -20.86
C LEU A 264 -0.24 -32.45 -21.18
N CYS A 265 -0.16 -31.15 -21.50
CA CYS A 265 -1.31 -30.44 -22.04
C CYS A 265 -1.77 -31.15 -23.33
N PRO A 266 -3.07 -31.45 -23.49
CA PRO A 266 -3.58 -32.01 -24.74
C PRO A 266 -3.26 -31.04 -25.88
N SER A 267 -2.71 -31.56 -26.97
CA SER A 267 -2.52 -30.80 -28.19
C SER A 267 -3.87 -30.25 -28.65
N LEU A 268 -4.02 -28.93 -28.59
CA LEU A 268 -5.11 -28.22 -29.23
C LEU A 268 -4.95 -28.43 -30.74
N LYS A 269 -5.80 -29.28 -31.32
CA LYS A 269 -5.94 -29.38 -32.77
C LYS A 269 -6.75 -28.16 -33.23
N TRP A 270 -6.05 -27.38 -34.06
CA TRP A 270 -6.38 -26.20 -34.88
C TRP A 270 -7.86 -25.84 -35.04
#